data_AF-A0A4Y2C647-F1
#
_entry.id   AF-A0A4Y2C647-F1
#
_cell.length_a   1.000
_cell.length_b   1.000
_cell.length_c   1.000
_cell.angle_alpha   90.00
_cell.angle_beta   90.00
_cell.angle_gamma   90.00
#
_symmetry.space_group_name_H-M   'P 1'
#
loop_
_entity.id
_entity.type
_entity.pdbx_description
1 polymer ?
#
loop_
_entity_poly.entity_id
_entity_poly.type
_entity_poly.pdbx_seq_one_letter_code
_entity_poly.pdbx_strand_id
1 'polypeptide(L)'
;MLLKYQGVYEYFAEDSKLCIHVFCDARQSAYATCIFLRAESADNTSCQLIQARNRVAPLKKISIPRLELLSCTIRARLAKAIISELGLEKIPIFYWSDSMNALYWIKK
;
A
#
# COMPACT_ATOMS: atom_id res chain seq x y z
N MET A 1 19.55 -13.57 5.72
CA MET A 1 18.38 -12.89 5.12
C MET A 1 17.80 -11.78 6.02
N LEU A 2 18.59 -11.21 6.96
CA LEU A 2 18.13 -10.17 7.92
C LEU A 2 18.67 -8.76 7.59
N LEU A 3 19.62 -8.65 6.66
CA LEU A 3 20.36 -7.40 6.39
C LEU A 3 19.66 -6.42 5.43
N LYS A 4 18.46 -6.72 4.93
CA LYS A 4 17.71 -5.78 4.07
C LYS A 4 16.77 -4.84 4.82
N TYR A 5 16.53 -5.09 6.11
CA TYR A 5 15.44 -4.43 6.85
C TYR A 5 15.89 -3.29 7.78
N GLN A 6 17.18 -3.22 8.14
CA GLN A 6 17.75 -2.08 8.88
C GLN A 6 17.64 -0.77 8.08
N GLY A 7 17.75 -0.84 6.75
CA GLY A 7 17.70 0.34 5.88
C GLY A 7 16.34 1.03 5.78
N VAL A 8 15.25 0.48 6.33
CA VAL A 8 13.95 1.17 6.32
C VAL A 8 13.91 2.25 7.40
N TYR A 9 14.54 2.04 8.56
CA TYR A 9 14.53 3.03 9.65
C TYR A 9 15.75 3.95 9.64
N GLU A 10 16.87 3.54 9.03
CA GLU A 10 18.13 4.28 9.02
C GLU A 10 18.10 5.62 8.27
N TYR A 11 17.03 5.92 7.52
CA TYR A 11 16.91 7.17 6.76
C TYR A 11 15.99 8.22 7.40
N PHE A 12 15.36 7.92 8.54
CA PHE A 12 14.38 8.82 9.15
C PHE A 12 14.91 9.41 10.46
N ALA A 13 14.67 10.71 10.66
CA ALA A 13 15.05 11.39 11.90
C ALA A 13 14.32 10.78 13.11
N GLU A 14 14.99 10.71 14.26
CA GLU A 14 14.48 10.02 15.48
C GLU A 14 13.10 10.51 15.94
N ASP A 15 12.77 11.79 15.75
CA ASP A 15 11.50 12.39 16.16
C ASP A 15 10.42 12.38 15.06
N SER A 16 10.65 11.66 13.95
CA SER A 16 9.71 11.66 12.82
C SER A 16 8.44 10.88 13.16
N LYS A 17 7.28 11.49 12.89
CA LYS A 17 5.99 10.80 12.90
C LYS A 17 5.90 9.91 11.67
N LEU A 18 5.89 8.60 11.89
CA LEU A 18 5.78 7.60 10.83
C LEU A 18 4.30 7.29 10.53
N CYS A 19 3.98 7.12 9.25
CA CYS A 19 2.70 6.57 8.80
C CYS A 19 2.87 5.78 7.51
N ILE A 20 2.07 4.73 7.35
CA ILE A 20 2.08 3.86 6.17
C ILE A 20 0.91 4.24 5.27
N HIS A 21 1.19 4.44 3.98
CA HIS A 21 0.18 4.70 2.97
C HIS A 21 0.15 3.57 1.94
N VAL A 22 -1.01 2.94 1.80
CA VAL A 22 -1.21 1.79 0.91
C VAL A 22 -2.18 2.20 -0.19
N PHE A 23 -1.68 2.33 -1.41
CA PHE A 23 -2.49 2.73 -2.57
C PHE A 23 -2.82 1.52 -3.43
N CYS A 24 -3.96 1.57 -4.11
CA CYS A 24 -4.28 0.64 -5.18
C CYS A 24 -5.02 1.34 -6.31
N ASP A 25 -4.85 0.79 -7.50
CA ASP A 25 -5.46 1.28 -8.73
C ASP A 25 -5.70 0.09 -9.67
N ALA A 26 -6.69 0.22 -10.55
CA ALA A 26 -6.92 -0.74 -11.60
C ALA A 26 -7.29 -0.09 -12.94
N ARG A 27 -6.93 -0.81 -13.99
CA ARG A 27 -7.33 -0.51 -15.36
C ARG A 27 -7.60 -1.80 -16.11
N GLN A 28 -8.13 -1.68 -17.31
CA GLN A 28 -8.59 -2.84 -18.08
C GLN A 28 -7.51 -3.90 -18.36
N SER A 29 -6.23 -3.53 -18.35
CA SER A 29 -5.10 -4.44 -18.59
C SER A 29 -4.44 -4.98 -17.32
N ALA A 30 -4.58 -4.32 -16.17
CA ALA A 30 -3.86 -4.68 -14.95
C ALA A 30 -4.43 -3.98 -13.72
N TYR A 31 -4.12 -4.52 -12.55
CA TYR A 31 -4.40 -3.89 -11.26
C TYR A 31 -3.18 -3.99 -10.35
N ALA A 32 -2.99 -2.99 -9.49
CA ALA A 32 -1.75 -2.84 -8.73
C ALA A 32 -1.96 -2.27 -7.33
N THR A 33 -0.91 -2.39 -6.52
CA THR A 33 -0.81 -1.84 -5.18
C THR A 33 0.62 -1.37 -4.93
N CYS A 34 0.78 -0.28 -4.20
CA CYS A 34 2.05 0.15 -3.65
C CYS A 34 1.90 0.58 -2.19
N ILE A 35 2.98 0.40 -1.43
CA ILE A 35 3.07 0.68 0.00
C ILE A 35 4.20 1.66 0.21
N PHE A 36 3.90 2.81 0.80
CA PHE A 36 4.86 3.83 1.17
C PHE A 36 4.95 3.95 2.68
N LEU A 37 6.17 4.12 3.19
CA LEU A 37 6.42 4.66 4.52
C LEU A 37 6.65 6.16 4.37
N ARG A 38 5.83 6.95 5.05
CA ARG A 38 5.97 8.39 5.15
C ARG A 38 6.51 8.73 6.54
N ALA A 39 7.54 9.55 6.58
CA ALA A 39 8.10 10.11 7.81
C ALA A 39 7.98 11.63 7.76
N GLU A 40 7.34 12.19 8.77
CA GLU A 40 7.10 13.63 8.90
C GLU A 40 7.82 14.16 10.13
N SER A 41 8.72 15.10 9.91
CA SER A 41 9.42 15.89 10.93
C SER A 41 8.97 17.34 10.86
N ALA A 42 9.43 18.20 11.77
CA ALA A 42 9.06 19.63 11.77
C ALA A 42 9.40 20.34 10.44
N ASP A 43 10.54 20.00 9.84
CA ASP A 43 11.09 20.72 8.69
C ASP A 43 11.03 19.92 7.38
N ASN A 44 10.73 18.62 7.44
CA ASN A 44 10.78 17.75 6.26
C ASN A 44 9.75 16.63 6.30
N THR A 45 9.20 16.33 5.13
CA THR A 45 8.41 15.12 4.88
C THR A 45 9.10 14.27 3.83
N SER A 46 9.33 13.01 4.16
CA SER A 46 9.96 12.04 3.26
C SER A 46 9.05 10.83 3.06
N CYS A 47 9.10 10.24 1.87
CA CYS A 47 8.33 9.05 1.52
C CYS A 47 9.23 8.02 0.86
N GLN A 48 9.19 6.79 1.35
CA GLN A 48 9.93 5.66 0.80
C GLN A 48 8.98 4.58 0.32
N LEU A 49 9.17 4.10 -0.91
CA LEU A 49 8.44 2.92 -1.41
C LEU A 49 8.99 1.66 -0.70
N ILE A 50 8.14 1.01 0.09
CA ILE A 50 8.47 -0.25 0.76
C ILE A 50 8.30 -1.41 -0.23
N GLN A 51 7.14 -1.48 -0.89
CA GLN A 51 6.78 -2.59 -1.74
C GLN A 51 5.76 -2.15 -2.80
N ALA A 52 5.91 -2.67 -4.01
CA ALA A 52 4.89 -2.60 -5.06
C ALA A 52 4.56 -3.99 -5.57
N ARG A 53 3.31 -4.20 -6.00
CA ARG A 53 2.85 -5.43 -6.64
C ARG A 53 1.79 -5.11 -7.69
N ASN A 54 1.95 -5.67 -8.88
CA ASN A 54 0.96 -5.61 -9.94
C ASN A 54 0.51 -7.01 -10.36
N ARG A 55 -0.63 -7.08 -11.04
CA ARG A 55 -1.16 -8.28 -11.69
C ARG A 55 -1.81 -7.90 -13.01
N VAL A 56 -1.58 -8.72 -14.03
CA VAL A 56 -2.27 -8.60 -15.32
C VAL A 56 -3.75 -8.94 -15.12
N ALA A 57 -4.63 -8.22 -15.78
CA ALA A 57 -6.06 -8.49 -15.76
C ALA A 57 -6.33 -9.90 -16.33
N PRO A 58 -7.35 -10.63 -15.82
CA PRO A 58 -7.71 -11.93 -16.37
C PRO A 58 -8.01 -11.86 -17.87
N LEU A 59 -7.65 -12.92 -18.62
CA LEU A 59 -7.95 -13.02 -20.05
C LEU A 59 -9.45 -12.92 -20.34
N LYS A 60 -10.27 -13.48 -19.43
CA LYS A 60 -11.71 -13.25 -19.45
C LYS A 60 -11.98 -11.81 -19.02
N LYS A 61 -12.53 -11.00 -19.93
CA LYS A 61 -12.92 -9.62 -19.66
C LYS A 61 -13.81 -9.55 -18.41
N ILE A 62 -13.34 -8.79 -17.43
CA ILE A 62 -14.09 -8.40 -16.25
C ILE A 62 -14.24 -6.88 -16.24
N SER A 63 -15.27 -6.38 -15.55
CA SER A 63 -15.56 -4.96 -15.50
C SER A 63 -14.51 -4.20 -14.68
N ILE A 64 -14.29 -2.92 -15.00
CA ILE A 64 -13.38 -2.05 -14.25
C ILE A 64 -13.72 -2.04 -12.74
N PRO A 65 -14.99 -1.89 -12.30
CA PRO A 65 -15.31 -1.97 -10.88
C PRO A 65 -14.88 -3.27 -10.19
N ARG A 66 -14.93 -4.41 -10.89
CA ARG A 66 -14.43 -5.69 -10.34
C ARG A 66 -12.91 -5.70 -10.25
N LEU A 67 -12.21 -5.14 -11.22
CA LEU A 67 -10.75 -4.98 -11.19
C LEU A 67 -10.33 -4.05 -10.03
N GLU A 68 -11.07 -2.98 -9.77
CA GLU A 68 -10.86 -2.10 -8.62
C GLU A 68 -11.06 -2.82 -7.28
N LEU A 69 -12.08 -3.68 -7.18
CA LEU A 69 -12.28 -4.48 -5.98
C LEU A 69 -11.16 -5.52 -5.80
N LEU A 70 -10.63 -6.08 -6.90
CA LEU A 70 -9.47 -6.96 -6.87
C LEU A 70 -8.19 -6.20 -6.47
N SER A 71 -8.00 -4.96 -6.91
CA SER A 71 -6.90 -4.09 -6.50
C SER A 71 -6.95 -3.84 -4.98
N CYS A 72 -8.13 -3.52 -4.44
CA CYS A 72 -8.38 -3.40 -3.00
C CYS A 72 -8.08 -4.70 -2.23
N THR A 73 -8.38 -5.85 -2.83
CA THR A 73 -8.13 -7.16 -2.20
C THR A 73 -6.64 -7.48 -2.12
N ILE A 74 -5.88 -7.25 -3.21
CA ILE A 74 -4.42 -7.45 -3.17
C ILE A 74 -3.76 -6.43 -2.27
N ARG A 75 -4.31 -5.20 -2.18
CA ARG A 75 -3.86 -4.15 -1.27
C ARG A 75 -3.88 -4.60 0.18
N ALA A 76 -5.02 -5.10 0.66
CA ALA A 76 -5.16 -5.57 2.03
C ALA A 76 -4.23 -6.76 2.34
N ARG A 77 -4.11 -7.72 1.40
CA ARG A 77 -3.24 -8.89 1.57
C ARG A 77 -1.76 -8.53 1.60
N LEU A 78 -1.33 -7.64 0.70
CA LEU A 78 0.06 -7.19 0.63
C LEU A 78 0.43 -6.39 1.87
N ALA A 79 -0.43 -5.44 2.27
CA ALA A 79 -0.21 -4.65 3.48
C ALA A 79 -0.08 -5.55 4.71
N LYS A 80 -1.01 -6.48 4.93
CA LYS A 80 -0.94 -7.42 6.06
C LYS A 80 0.38 -8.21 6.09
N ALA A 81 0.82 -8.73 4.93
CA ALA A 81 2.06 -9.49 4.83
C ALA A 81 3.29 -8.62 5.17
N ILE A 82 3.41 -7.46 4.52
CA ILE A 82 4.57 -6.58 4.68
C ILE A 82 4.64 -5.96 6.07
N ILE A 83 3.50 -5.50 6.61
CA ILE A 83 3.46 -4.92 7.96
C ILE A 83 3.89 -5.94 9.01
N SER A 84 3.41 -7.18 8.89
CA SER A 84 3.78 -8.26 9.82
C SER A 84 5.23 -8.71 9.66
N GLU A 85 5.75 -8.75 8.43
CA GLU A 85 7.14 -9.13 8.16
C GLU A 85 8.13 -8.07 8.67
N LEU A 86 7.74 -6.80 8.62
CA LEU A 86 8.58 -5.66 9.01
C LEU A 86 8.38 -5.20 10.46
N GLY A 87 7.46 -5.80 11.21
CA GLY A 87 7.15 -5.39 12.59
C GLY A 87 6.60 -3.97 12.70
N LEU A 88 5.79 -3.54 11.72
CA LEU A 88 5.27 -2.16 11.62
C LEU A 88 3.85 -2.01 12.20
N GLU A 89 3.39 -2.94 13.02
CA GLU A 89 1.99 -3.02 13.47
C GLU A 89 1.55 -1.82 14.32
N LYS A 90 2.51 -1.12 14.94
CA LYS A 90 2.26 0.05 15.77
C LYS A 90 2.20 1.36 14.99
N ILE A 91 2.56 1.35 13.70
CA ILE A 91 2.55 2.55 12.86
C ILE A 91 1.14 2.75 12.29
N PRO A 92 0.58 3.98 12.30
CA PRO A 92 -0.69 4.28 11.64
C PRO A 92 -0.68 3.91 10.16
N ILE A 93 -1.72 3.21 9.69
CA ILE A 93 -1.84 2.75 8.30
C ILE A 93 -3.09 3.33 7.64
N PHE A 94 -2.93 3.87 6.44
CA PHE A 94 -3.99 4.45 5.62
C PHE A 94 -4.12 3.71 4.28
N TYR A 95 -5.35 3.35 3.92
CA TYR A 95 -5.67 2.64 2.68
C TYR A 95 -6.38 3.55 1.69
N TRP A 96 -5.82 3.72 0.49
CA TRP A 96 -6.25 4.68 -0.52
C TRP A 96 -6.70 4.01 -1.82
N SER A 97 -7.86 4.41 -2.33
CA SER A 97 -8.39 4.08 -3.65
C SER A 97 -9.24 5.25 -4.12
N ASP A 98 -9.19 5.56 -5.41
CA ASP A 98 -10.02 6.55 -6.10
C ASP A 98 -11.35 5.96 -6.63
N SER A 99 -11.52 4.64 -6.53
CA SER A 99 -12.74 3.96 -6.98
C SER A 99 -13.88 4.07 -5.96
N MET A 100 -14.78 5.03 -6.19
CA MET A 100 -16.00 5.20 -5.37
C MET A 100 -16.85 3.92 -5.33
N ASN A 101 -16.91 3.16 -6.43
CA ASN A 101 -17.62 1.88 -6.50
C ASN A 101 -17.00 0.83 -5.56
N ALA A 102 -15.67 0.69 -5.57
CA ALA A 102 -14.99 -0.25 -4.69
C ALA A 102 -15.13 0.17 -3.21
N LEU A 103 -14.97 1.46 -2.91
CA LEU A 103 -15.17 1.99 -1.55
C LEU A 103 -16.60 1.78 -1.05
N TYR A 104 -17.61 1.98 -1.90
CA TYR A 104 -19.01 1.73 -1.56
C TYR A 104 -19.25 0.25 -1.22
N TRP A 105 -18.72 -0.68 -2.02
CA TRP A 105 -18.87 -2.12 -1.75
C TRP A 105 -18.14 -2.60 -0.51
N ILE A 106 -17.00 -1.99 -0.15
CA ILE A 106 -16.24 -2.36 1.05
C ILE A 106 -16.93 -1.85 2.33
N LYS A 107 -17.62 -0.71 2.27
CA LYS A 107 -18.27 -0.09 3.44
C LYS A 107 -19.65 -0.67 3.78
N LYS A 108 -20.21 -1.51 2.90
CA LYS A 108 -21.55 -2.07 3.03
C LYS A 108 -21.51 -3.38 3.81
#